data_AF-A0A534QRU8-F1
#
_entry.id   AF-A0A534QRU8-F1
#
_cell.length_a   1.000
_cell.length_b   1.000
_cell.length_c   1.000
_cell.angle_alpha   90.00
_cell.angle_beta   90.00
_cell.angle_gamma   90.00
#
_symmetry.space_group_name_H-M   'P 1'
#
loop_
_entity.id
_entity.type
_entity.pdbx_description
1 polymer ?
#
loop_
_entity_poly.entity_id
_entity_poly.type
_entity_poly.pdbx_seq_one_letter_code
_entity_poly.pdbx_strand_id
1 'polypeptide(L)' 'MADVILYRWSTERDTWVSASEVEEARAYLARQGIATSALPDGRFALAGESTRAFGAERLVLLGLRRLRGPRSA' A
#
# COMPACT_ATOMS: atom_id res chain seq x y z
N MET A 1 18.23 -4.01 -11.38
CA MET A 1 18.07 -4.39 -9.94
C MET A 1 18.27 -3.18 -9.04
N ALA A 2 19.30 -2.36 -9.27
CA ALA A 2 19.51 -1.09 -8.55
C ALA A 2 18.34 -0.09 -8.70
N ASP A 3 17.72 0.00 -9.89
CA ASP A 3 16.61 0.94 -10.13
C ASP A 3 15.36 0.61 -9.31
N VAL A 4 15.08 -0.68 -9.08
CA VAL A 4 13.96 -1.13 -8.24
C VAL A 4 14.21 -0.75 -6.78
N ILE A 5 15.46 -0.81 -6.32
CA ILE A 5 15.86 -0.43 -4.96
C ILE A 5 15.80 1.09 -4.80
N LEU A 6 16.32 1.86 -5.76
CA LEU A 6 16.29 3.32 -5.75
C LEU A 6 14.87 3.87 -5.86
N TYR A 7 14.04 3.30 -6.74
CA TYR A 7 12.62 3.64 -6.84
C TYR A 7 11.90 3.36 -5.53
N ARG A 8 12.12 2.18 -4.94
CA ARG A 8 11.53 1.81 -3.65
C ARG A 8 11.96 2.79 -2.55
N TRP A 9 13.23 3.14 -2.49
CA TRP A 9 13.77 4.09 -1.52
C TRP A 9 13.16 5.49 -1.67
N SER A 10 13.16 6.05 -2.88
CA SER A 10 12.55 7.36 -3.16
C SER A 10 11.06 7.40 -2.82
N THR A 11 10.32 6.32 -3.13
CA THR A 11 8.87 6.33 -2.91
C THR A 11 8.50 6.07 -1.45
N GLU A 12 9.24 5.21 -0.73
CA GLU A 12 8.94 4.81 0.66
C GLU A 12 9.60 5.71 1.71
N ARG A 13 10.71 6.40 1.40
CA ARG A 13 11.48 7.16 2.41
C ARG A 13 11.12 8.64 2.51
N ASP A 14 10.72 9.26 1.39
CA ASP A 14 10.42 10.71 1.34
C ASP A 14 8.91 11.01 1.34
N THR A 15 8.06 9.97 1.29
CA THR A 15 6.60 10.13 1.33
C THR A 15 6.14 9.96 2.77
N TRP A 16 5.92 11.05 3.47
CA TRP A 16 5.18 10.99 4.74
C TRP A 16 3.70 10.74 4.44
N VAL A 17 3.13 9.66 4.98
CA VAL A 17 1.69 9.40 4.95
C VAL A 17 1.11 9.53 6.34
N SER A 18 -0.01 10.24 6.46
CA SER A 18 -0.75 10.36 7.71
C SER A 18 -1.46 9.07 8.06
N ALA A 19 -1.75 8.87 9.35
CA ALA A 19 -2.56 7.72 9.81
C ALA A 19 -3.94 7.69 9.14
N SER A 20 -4.54 8.85 8.86
CA SER A 20 -5.82 8.97 8.15
C SER A 20 -5.73 8.45 6.71
N GLU A 21 -4.69 8.81 5.96
CA GLU A 21 -4.50 8.31 4.58
C GLU A 21 -4.30 6.79 4.54
N VAL A 22 -3.61 6.24 5.55
CA VAL A 22 -3.44 4.79 5.69
C VAL A 22 -4.79 4.12 5.93
N GLU A 23 -5.60 4.61 6.86
CA GLU A 23 -6.93 4.04 7.14
C GLU A 23 -7.89 4.17 5.95
N GLU A 24 -7.85 5.30 5.24
CA GLU A 24 -8.62 5.49 4.00
C GLU A 24 -8.22 4.48 2.92
N ALA A 25 -6.92 4.27 2.72
CA ALA A 25 -6.42 3.28 1.77
C ALA A 25 -6.82 1.86 2.17
N ARG A 26 -6.77 1.52 3.46
CA ARG A 26 -7.22 0.22 3.98
C ARG A 26 -8.72 0.01 3.76
N ALA A 27 -9.53 1.01 4.06
CA ALA A 27 -10.98 0.96 3.84
C ALA A 27 -11.30 0.80 2.35
N TYR A 28 -10.60 1.54 1.48
CA TYR A 28 -10.76 1.40 0.03
C TYR A 28 -10.38 0.00 -0.46
N LEU A 29 -9.24 -0.55 -0.05
CA LEU A 29 -8.81 -1.90 -0.43
C LEU A 29 -9.79 -2.97 0.07
N ALA A 30 -10.31 -2.82 1.29
CA ALA A 30 -11.33 -3.72 1.83
C ALA A 30 -12.61 -3.72 0.97
N ARG A 31 -13.05 -2.55 0.49
CA ARG A 31 -14.18 -2.43 -0.46
C ARG A 31 -13.91 -3.09 -1.82
N GLN A 32 -12.64 -3.24 -2.19
CA GLN A 32 -12.21 -3.97 -3.38
C GLN A 32 -12.01 -5.48 -3.11
N GLY A 33 -12.41 -5.98 -1.94
CA GLY A 33 -12.29 -7.39 -1.56
C GLY A 33 -10.91 -7.78 -1.04
N ILE A 34 -10.07 -6.81 -0.67
CA ILE A 34 -8.69 -7.06 -0.25
C ILE A 34 -8.55 -6.65 1.20
N ALA A 35 -8.64 -7.64 2.07
CA ALA A 35 -8.42 -7.44 3.49
C ALA A 35 -6.95 -7.12 3.77
N THR A 36 -6.73 -6.20 4.72
CA THR A 36 -5.40 -5.79 5.16
C THR A 36 -5.28 -5.99 6.67
N SER A 37 -4.17 -6.59 7.11
CA SER A 37 -3.90 -6.85 8.53
C SER A 37 -2.65 -6.09 8.94
N ALA A 38 -2.75 -5.31 10.02
CA ALA A 38 -1.60 -4.65 10.61
C ALA A 38 -0.71 -5.70 11.31
N LEU A 39 0.60 -5.54 11.16
CA LEU A 39 1.64 -6.37 11.77
C LEU A 39 2.26 -5.63 12.98
N PRO A 40 2.86 -6.36 13.93
CA PRO A 40 3.45 -5.76 15.14
C PRO A 40 4.59 -4.76 14.87
N ASP A 41 5.21 -4.81 13.69
CA ASP A 41 6.29 -3.92 13.27
C ASP A 41 5.81 -2.67 12.53
N GLY A 42 4.49 -2.41 12.55
CA GLY A 42 3.88 -1.25 11.90
C GLY A 42 3.67 -1.39 10.39
N ARG A 43 3.94 -2.58 9.82
CA ARG A 43 3.66 -2.90 8.43
C ARG A 43 2.29 -3.54 8.27
N PHE A 44 1.88 -3.79 7.03
CA PHE A 44 0.61 -4.41 6.68
C PHE A 44 0.80 -5.65 5.80
N ALA A 45 0.03 -6.69 6.06
CA ALA A 45 -0.11 -7.84 5.18
C ALA A 45 -1.43 -7.74 4.40
N LEU A 46 -1.44 -8.20 3.15
CA LEU A 46 -2.66 -8.35 2.35
C LEU A 46 -3.15 -9.80 2.44
N ALA A 47 -4.45 -10.00 2.56
CA ALA A 47 -5.04 -11.34 2.53
C ALA A 47 -4.71 -12.04 1.21
N GLY A 48 -4.15 -13.24 1.30
CA GLY A 48 -3.66 -14.01 0.15
C GLY A 48 -2.17 -13.80 -0.20
N GLU A 49 -1.50 -12.80 0.37
CA GLU A 49 -0.05 -12.56 0.21
C GLU A 49 0.69 -12.70 1.56
N SER A 50 0.72 -13.91 2.10
CA SER A 50 1.26 -14.21 3.43
C SER A 50 2.77 -14.00 3.60
N THR A 51 3.53 -13.89 2.51
CA THR A 51 5.00 -13.66 2.54
C THR A 51 5.39 -12.20 2.32
N ARG A 52 4.43 -11.30 2.04
CA ARG A 52 4.72 -9.91 1.67
C ARG A 52 4.12 -8.92 2.65
N ALA A 53 5.00 -8.23 3.38
CA ALA A 53 4.64 -7.11 4.23
C ALA A 53 4.91 -5.77 3.50
N PHE A 54 3.97 -4.85 3.65
CA PHE A 54 3.92 -3.54 3.00
C PHE A 54 4.09 -2.44 4.05
N GLY A 55 4.96 -1.46 3.80
CA GLY A 55 4.97 -0.21 4.56
C GLY A 55 3.70 0.61 4.30
N ALA A 56 3.44 1.59 5.16
CA ALA A 56 2.26 2.46 5.09
C ALA A 56 2.15 3.18 3.73
N GLU A 57 3.25 3.74 3.26
CA GLU A 57 3.38 4.46 1.99
C GLU A 57 3.04 3.54 0.82
N ARG A 58 3.55 2.30 0.86
CA ARG A 58 3.33 1.30 -0.20
C ARG A 58 1.88 0.85 -0.24
N LEU A 59 1.22 0.78 0.92
CA LEU A 59 -0.20 0.46 1.01
C LEU A 59 -1.07 1.59 0.43
N VAL A 60 -0.76 2.86 0.74
CA VAL A 60 -1.44 4.02 0.16
C VAL A 60 -1.25 4.07 -1.36
N LEU A 61 -0.02 3.87 -1.85
CA LEU A 61 0.27 3.82 -3.28
C LEU A 61 -0.48 2.70 -4.00
N LEU A 62 -0.65 1.53 -3.35
CA LEU A 62 -1.45 0.44 -3.91
C LEU A 62 -2.92 0.85 -4.05
N GLY A 63 -3.49 1.51 -3.03
CA GLY A 63 -4.84 2.07 -3.08
C GLY A 63 -5.00 3.07 -4.24
N LEU A 64 -4.08 4.03 -4.36
CA LEU A 64 -4.07 5.03 -5.43
C LEU A 64 -3.94 4.40 -6.83
N ARG A 65 -3.09 3.39 -6.99
CA ARG A 65 -2.94 2.68 -8.27
C ARG A 65 -4.22 1.96 -8.68
N ARG A 66 -4.95 1.38 -7.72
CA ARG A 66 -6.26 0.76 -8.01
C ARG A 66 -7.33 1.79 -8.32
N LEU A 67 -7.34 2.92 -7.62
CA LEU A 67 -8.23 4.05 -7.93
C LEU A 67 -7.99 4.58 -9.35
N ARG A 68 -6.73 4.58 -9.79
CA ARG A 68 -6.30 4.97 -11.15
C ARG A 68 -6.32 3.81 -12.16
N GLY A 69 -6.72 2.60 -11.77
CA GLY A 69 -6.92 1.46 -12.67
C GLY A 69 -7.88 1.84 -13.81
N PRO A 70 -7.83 1.12 -14.95
CA PRO A 70 -8.36 1.62 -16.22
C PRO A 70 -9.76 2.18 -16.00
N ARG A 71 -9.92 3.50 -16.25
CA ARG A 71 -11.26 4.10 -16.37
C ARG A 71 -11.98 3.20 -17.36
N SER A 72 -12.99 2.46 -16.89
CA SER A 72 -13.95 1.86 -17.79
C SER A 72 -14.47 3.01 -18.66
N ALA A 73 -14.09 2.97 -19.93
CA ALA A 73 -14.67 3.79 -20.98
C ALA A 73 -16.08 3.26 -21.26
#